data_AF-A0A2A8VD51-F1
#
_entry.id   AF-A0A2A8VD51-F1
#
_cell.length_a   1.000
_cell.length_b   1.000
_cell.length_c   1.000
_cell.angle_alpha   90.00
_cell.angle_beta   90.00
_cell.angle_gamma   90.00
#
_symmetry.space_group_name_H-M   'P 1'
#
loop_
_entity.id
_entity.type
_entity.pdbx_description
1 polymer ?
#
loop_
_entity_poly.entity_id
_entity_poly.type
_entity_poly.pdbx_seq_one_letter_code
_entity_poly.pdbx_strand_id
1 'polypeptide(L)'
;MFLKANNQVKDIIYVHKNPDRQYVVSYGIHFNEFAMNARKPLKNLLLIKHQYEHGAFNIHTHMEYVEQDEMKKIMQDEVQSYGDFCWIDFEEEVGVDELNGQEIAELLYMGHIKQPLHPPFYSKLNNRYAYLSHDDGWFNKVYYRDFEDFYHMLGATLSSKLSTVKGGKGLFGMKKEKPYPVIGKEVIHSFKDKLKEGMVISLEKAILSRGKIEIPIWVIGDYYDMDEMTEDYKQIRKSPANGLLSFDRKTKSWSALLK
;
A
#
# COMPACT_ATOMS: atom_id res chain seq x y z
N MET A 1 -2.25 -31.29 -5.49
CA MET A 1 -3.49 -31.17 -6.28
C MET A 1 -3.58 -29.72 -6.76
N PHE A 2 -3.22 -29.47 -8.01
CA PHE A 2 -3.09 -28.10 -8.52
C PHE A 2 -4.47 -27.52 -8.84
N LEU A 3 -4.90 -26.53 -8.05
CA LEU A 3 -6.09 -25.75 -8.35
C LEU A 3 -5.79 -24.86 -9.57
N LYS A 4 -6.58 -25.06 -10.62
CA LYS A 4 -6.61 -24.22 -11.83
C LYS A 4 -6.90 -22.77 -11.44
N ALA A 5 -5.97 -21.87 -11.75
CA ALA A 5 -6.17 -20.43 -11.63
C ALA A 5 -7.26 -19.97 -12.60
N ASN A 6 -8.43 -19.67 -12.07
CA ASN A 6 -9.51 -19.01 -12.79
C ASN A 6 -9.11 -17.55 -12.97
N ASN A 7 -8.91 -17.12 -14.21
CA ASN A 7 -8.29 -15.85 -14.59
C ASN A 7 -9.27 -14.66 -14.46
N GLN A 8 -9.89 -14.50 -13.29
CA GLN A 8 -10.60 -13.29 -12.87
C GLN A 8 -9.71 -12.55 -11.88
N VAL A 9 -9.40 -11.29 -12.16
CA VAL A 9 -8.64 -10.45 -11.23
C VAL A 9 -9.49 -10.22 -9.99
N LYS A 10 -9.22 -10.99 -8.92
CA LYS A 10 -9.76 -10.80 -7.57
C LYS A 10 -8.92 -9.73 -6.88
N ASP A 11 -9.05 -8.48 -7.31
CA ASP A 11 -8.26 -7.38 -6.74
C ASP A 11 -9.20 -6.40 -6.04
N ILE A 12 -9.10 -6.38 -4.73
CA ILE A 12 -9.76 -5.43 -3.85
C ILE A 12 -8.67 -4.74 -3.03
N ILE A 13 -8.82 -3.44 -2.82
CA ILE A 13 -7.99 -2.69 -1.90
C ILE A 13 -8.86 -2.24 -0.74
N TYR A 14 -8.54 -2.70 0.46
CA TYR A 14 -9.12 -2.18 1.69
C TYR A 14 -8.18 -1.12 2.27
N VAL A 15 -8.76 -0.06 2.82
CA VAL A 15 -8.03 1.01 3.51
C VAL A 15 -8.84 1.54 4.69
N HIS A 16 -8.18 1.64 5.85
CA HIS A 16 -8.69 2.31 7.04
C HIS A 16 -7.61 3.25 7.61
N LYS A 17 -7.91 4.55 7.61
CA LYS A 17 -7.02 5.62 8.02
C LYS A 17 -7.33 6.07 9.45
N ASN A 18 -6.34 5.97 10.32
CA ASN A 18 -6.39 6.52 11.68
C ASN A 18 -5.62 7.86 11.73
N PRO A 19 -6.29 9.02 11.65
CA PRO A 19 -5.63 10.32 11.69
C PRO A 19 -4.96 10.62 13.04
N ASP A 20 -5.58 10.20 14.15
CA ASP A 20 -5.13 10.53 15.50
C ASP A 20 -3.81 9.83 15.82
N ARG A 21 -3.60 8.63 15.26
CA ARG A 21 -2.38 7.83 15.42
C ARG A 21 -1.48 7.84 14.18
N GLN A 22 -1.77 8.66 13.17
CA GLN A 22 -0.96 8.84 11.95
C GLN A 22 -0.62 7.56 11.17
N TYR A 23 -1.59 6.65 11.00
CA TYR A 23 -1.39 5.45 10.17
C TYR A 23 -2.57 5.12 9.26
N VAL A 24 -2.29 4.23 8.30
CA VAL A 24 -3.31 3.54 7.50
C VAL A 24 -3.10 2.04 7.61
N VAL A 25 -4.16 1.30 7.88
CA VAL A 25 -4.22 -0.14 7.69
C VAL A 25 -4.78 -0.43 6.30
N SER A 26 -4.18 -1.37 5.58
CA SER A 26 -4.58 -1.73 4.23
C SER A 26 -4.40 -3.21 3.92
N TYR A 27 -5.18 -3.68 2.95
CA TYR A 27 -5.07 -4.98 2.30
C TYR A 27 -5.06 -4.78 0.78
N GLY A 28 -4.36 -5.65 0.06
CA GLY A 28 -4.26 -5.68 -1.40
C GLY A 28 -3.21 -4.76 -1.99
N ILE A 29 -2.31 -4.18 -1.17
CA ILE A 29 -1.20 -3.35 -1.63
C ILE A 29 0.11 -4.03 -1.22
N HIS A 30 0.86 -4.57 -2.17
CA HIS A 30 2.15 -5.19 -1.85
C HIS A 30 3.27 -4.15 -1.72
N PHE A 31 4.36 -4.49 -1.04
CA PHE A 31 5.52 -3.63 -0.86
C PHE A 31 6.08 -3.09 -2.18
N ASN A 32 6.19 -3.93 -3.21
CA ASN A 32 6.66 -3.49 -4.52
C ASN A 32 5.72 -2.46 -5.15
N GLU A 33 4.41 -2.63 -5.01
CA GLU A 33 3.41 -1.66 -5.48
C GLU A 33 3.50 -0.37 -4.68
N PHE A 34 3.67 -0.45 -3.35
CA PHE A 34 3.90 0.71 -2.50
C PHE A 34 5.16 1.47 -2.93
N ALA A 35 6.30 0.79 -3.05
CA ALA A 35 7.59 1.39 -3.38
C ALA A 35 7.60 2.02 -4.79
N MET A 36 6.98 1.35 -5.78
CA MET A 36 6.83 1.89 -7.14
C MET A 36 5.96 3.16 -7.20
N ASN A 37 4.97 3.28 -6.31
CA ASN A 37 3.96 4.33 -6.33
C ASN A 37 4.12 5.36 -5.21
N ALA A 38 5.21 5.29 -4.44
CA ALA A 38 5.53 6.28 -3.41
C ALA A 38 5.74 7.66 -4.06
N ARG A 39 5.27 8.72 -3.38
CA ARG A 39 5.31 10.10 -3.92
C ARG A 39 6.71 10.59 -4.29
N LYS A 40 7.70 10.15 -3.54
CA LYS A 40 9.12 10.24 -3.92
C LYS A 40 9.69 8.84 -3.77
N PRO A 41 10.69 8.46 -4.59
CA PRO A 41 11.39 7.20 -4.43
C PRO A 41 11.86 7.00 -2.98
N LEU A 42 11.71 5.79 -2.47
CA LEU A 42 12.32 5.41 -1.20
C LEU A 42 13.83 5.52 -1.36
N LYS A 43 14.49 6.15 -0.38
CA LYS A 43 15.95 6.24 -0.33
C LYS A 43 16.50 4.93 0.20
N ASN A 44 16.60 4.82 1.52
CA ASN A 44 17.12 3.63 2.17
C ASN A 44 16.05 3.04 3.11
N LEU A 45 16.09 1.72 3.34
CA LEU A 45 15.19 1.03 4.27
C LEU A 45 16.01 0.38 5.37
N LEU A 46 15.77 0.74 6.62
CA LEU A 46 16.27 -0.01 7.77
C LEU A 46 15.29 -1.15 8.03
N LEU A 47 15.74 -2.39 7.91
CA LEU A 47 14.92 -3.59 8.03
C LEU A 47 14.83 -4.01 9.50
N ILE A 48 13.60 -3.99 10.04
CA ILE A 48 13.31 -4.30 11.45
C ILE A 48 12.91 -5.77 11.63
N LYS A 49 12.17 -6.31 10.66
CA LYS A 49 11.85 -7.74 10.54
C LYS A 49 11.76 -8.09 9.05
N HIS A 50 12.48 -9.12 8.63
CA HIS A 50 12.52 -9.56 7.23
C HIS A 50 13.13 -10.95 7.13
N GLN A 51 13.08 -11.54 5.94
CA GLN A 51 13.92 -12.68 5.55
C GLN A 51 14.76 -12.36 4.30
N TYR A 52 14.95 -11.07 4.00
CA TYR A 52 15.81 -10.63 2.90
C TYR A 52 17.27 -11.01 3.16
N GLU A 53 17.94 -11.65 2.20
CA GLU A 53 19.31 -12.17 2.36
C GLU A 53 20.41 -11.26 1.80
N HIS A 54 20.03 -10.11 1.25
CA HIS A 54 20.96 -9.23 0.55
C HIS A 54 21.05 -7.83 1.15
N GLY A 55 20.64 -7.69 2.43
CA GLY A 55 20.80 -6.43 3.16
C GLY A 55 22.27 -6.15 3.45
N ALA A 56 22.63 -4.87 3.44
CA ALA A 56 23.84 -4.39 4.10
C ALA A 56 23.62 -4.44 5.62
N PHE A 57 24.68 -4.56 6.42
CA PHE A 57 24.57 -4.70 7.86
C PHE A 57 25.12 -3.46 8.58
N ASN A 58 24.27 -2.81 9.40
CA ASN A 58 24.71 -1.71 10.24
C ASN A 58 25.21 -2.24 11.59
N ILE A 59 26.50 -2.00 11.88
CA ILE A 59 27.18 -2.57 13.06
C ILE A 59 26.62 -1.99 14.37
N HIS A 60 26.23 -0.72 14.37
CA HIS A 60 25.77 -0.04 15.58
C HIS A 60 24.41 -0.53 16.05
N THR A 61 23.45 -0.66 15.11
CA THR A 61 22.08 -1.09 15.41
C THR A 61 21.90 -2.61 15.37
N HIS A 62 22.85 -3.34 14.78
CA HIS A 62 22.74 -4.76 14.45
C HIS A 62 21.55 -5.10 13.54
N MET A 63 21.06 -4.14 12.78
CA MET A 63 19.99 -4.31 11.80
C MET A 63 20.56 -4.33 10.38
N GLU A 64 19.88 -5.04 9.50
CA GLU A 64 20.16 -4.95 8.07
C GLU A 64 19.44 -3.76 7.44
N TYR A 65 19.96 -3.25 6.34
CA TYR A 65 19.36 -2.19 5.57
C TYR A 65 19.52 -2.39 4.06
N VAL A 66 18.70 -1.70 3.30
CA VAL A 66 18.75 -1.66 1.83
C VAL A 66 18.99 -0.24 1.39
N GLU A 67 20.02 -0.03 0.58
CA GLU A 67 20.33 1.25 -0.05
C GLU A 67 19.46 1.50 -1.28
N GLN A 68 19.39 2.76 -1.71
CA GLN A 68 18.52 3.18 -2.82
C GLN A 68 18.81 2.45 -4.14
N ASP A 69 20.07 2.16 -4.43
CA ASP A 69 20.50 1.46 -5.64
C ASP A 69 20.12 -0.03 -5.63
N GLU A 70 20.10 -0.65 -4.46
CA GLU A 70 19.64 -2.04 -4.25
C GLU A 70 18.11 -2.16 -4.07
N MET A 71 17.37 -1.06 -3.96
CA MET A 71 15.91 -1.05 -3.82
C MET A 71 15.19 -1.91 -4.86
N LYS A 72 15.68 -1.90 -6.11
CA LYS A 72 15.09 -2.70 -7.19
C LYS A 72 15.16 -4.21 -6.90
N LYS A 73 16.21 -4.67 -6.22
CA LYS A 73 16.44 -6.08 -5.90
C LYS A 73 15.42 -6.58 -4.89
N ILE A 74 15.23 -5.85 -3.79
CA ILE A 74 14.20 -6.22 -2.79
C ILE A 74 12.78 -6.10 -3.34
N MET A 75 12.50 -5.14 -4.22
CA MET A 75 11.19 -5.03 -4.90
C MET A 75 10.88 -6.20 -5.85
N GLN A 76 11.91 -6.94 -6.29
CA GLN A 76 11.80 -8.11 -7.16
C GLN A 76 11.82 -9.43 -6.37
N ASP A 77 12.04 -9.36 -5.05
CA ASP A 77 12.03 -10.52 -4.17
C ASP A 77 10.61 -10.96 -3.81
N GLU A 78 10.46 -12.18 -3.31
CA GLU A 78 9.20 -12.76 -2.85
C GLU A 78 8.87 -12.33 -1.42
N VAL A 79 8.83 -11.02 -1.16
CA VAL A 79 8.60 -10.43 0.17
C VAL A 79 7.33 -10.97 0.86
N GLN A 80 6.30 -11.29 0.10
CA GLN A 80 5.06 -11.93 0.58
C GLN A 80 5.30 -13.27 1.30
N SER A 81 6.42 -13.95 1.05
CA SER A 81 6.77 -15.24 1.66
C SER A 81 7.50 -15.11 3.00
N TYR A 82 7.91 -13.90 3.38
CA TYR A 82 8.70 -13.67 4.60
C TYR A 82 7.88 -13.81 5.90
N GLY A 83 6.55 -13.84 5.80
CA GLY A 83 5.67 -13.64 6.93
C GLY A 83 5.70 -12.17 7.35
N ASP A 84 6.54 -11.83 8.33
CA ASP A 84 6.69 -10.45 8.78
C ASP A 84 7.68 -9.67 7.90
N PHE A 85 7.23 -8.52 7.39
CA PHE A 85 8.10 -7.54 6.73
C PHE A 85 7.89 -6.15 7.33
N CYS A 86 8.85 -5.71 8.14
CA CYS A 86 8.83 -4.42 8.81
C CYS A 86 10.07 -3.62 8.48
N TRP A 87 9.87 -2.35 8.11
CA TRP A 87 10.95 -1.44 7.83
C TRP A 87 10.57 0.01 8.12
N ILE A 88 11.58 0.85 8.25
CA ILE A 88 11.47 2.31 8.35
C ILE A 88 12.42 2.91 7.32
N ASP A 89 11.99 3.93 6.58
CA ASP A 89 12.90 4.60 5.65
C ASP A 89 13.89 5.49 6.40
N PHE A 90 15.05 5.77 5.81
CA PHE A 90 15.99 6.75 6.36
C PHE A 90 16.73 7.49 5.25
N GLU A 91 17.21 8.69 5.58
CA GLU A 91 17.87 9.58 4.63
C GLU A 91 19.35 9.22 4.41
N GLU A 92 20.12 9.06 5.49
CA GLU A 92 21.58 8.84 5.48
C GLU A 92 21.98 7.84 6.58
N GLU A 93 22.99 7.00 6.32
CA GLU A 93 23.44 5.96 7.28
C GLU A 93 23.94 6.56 8.61
N VAL A 94 24.55 7.75 8.58
CA VAL A 94 24.97 8.46 9.81
C VAL A 94 23.82 8.64 10.81
N GLY A 95 22.58 8.80 10.33
CA GLY A 95 21.41 8.91 11.19
C GLY A 95 21.05 7.59 11.88
N VAL A 96 21.37 6.45 11.26
CA VAL A 96 21.22 5.11 11.84
C VAL A 96 22.28 4.90 12.91
N ASP A 97 23.53 5.29 12.63
CA ASP A 97 24.66 5.20 13.57
C ASP A 97 24.49 6.07 14.82
N GLU A 98 23.70 7.13 14.74
CA GLU A 98 23.41 8.02 15.87
C GLU A 98 22.25 7.53 16.75
N LEU A 99 21.50 6.50 16.35
CA LEU A 99 20.36 5.99 17.14
C LEU A 99 20.82 5.56 18.54
N ASN A 100 20.11 5.98 19.58
CA ASN A 100 20.44 5.54 20.93
C ASN A 100 19.75 4.20 21.26
N GLY A 101 20.15 3.57 22.38
CA GLY A 101 19.58 2.28 22.79
C GLY A 101 18.07 2.29 23.01
N GLN A 102 17.48 3.43 23.41
CA GLN A 102 16.03 3.55 23.55
C GLN A 102 15.35 3.55 22.18
N GLU A 103 15.86 4.31 21.21
CA GLU A 103 15.31 4.35 19.85
C GLU A 103 15.42 2.97 19.17
N ILE A 104 16.54 2.27 19.34
CA ILE A 104 16.71 0.89 18.85
C ILE A 104 15.68 -0.05 19.49
N ALA A 105 15.47 0.03 20.80
CA ALA A 105 14.46 -0.77 21.49
C ALA A 105 13.03 -0.45 21.02
N GLU A 106 12.72 0.82 20.75
CA GLU A 106 11.43 1.25 20.20
C GLU A 106 11.18 0.70 18.79
N LEU A 107 12.21 0.69 17.93
CA LEU A 107 12.14 0.06 16.61
C LEU A 107 11.86 -1.45 16.69
N LEU A 108 12.60 -2.16 17.55
CA LEU A 108 12.42 -3.60 17.76
C LEU A 108 11.02 -3.92 18.32
N TYR A 109 10.57 -3.16 19.31
CA TYR A 109 9.21 -3.27 19.86
C TYR A 109 8.15 -3.04 18.76
N MET A 110 8.33 -1.99 17.95
CA MET A 110 7.41 -1.66 16.86
C MET A 110 7.33 -2.79 15.83
N GLY A 111 8.46 -3.39 15.43
CA GLY A 111 8.46 -4.56 14.54
C GLY A 111 7.80 -5.78 15.16
N HIS A 112 7.94 -5.97 16.48
CA HIS A 112 7.35 -7.11 17.19
C HIS A 112 5.83 -6.98 17.37
N ILE A 113 5.36 -5.87 17.92
CA ILE A 113 3.95 -5.65 18.31
C ILE A 113 3.12 -4.99 17.19
N LYS A 114 3.76 -4.50 16.12
CA LYS A 114 3.13 -3.68 15.05
C LYS A 114 2.48 -2.40 15.58
N GLN A 115 2.99 -1.90 16.69
CA GLN A 115 2.60 -0.65 17.35
C GLN A 115 3.84 0.02 17.93
N PRO A 116 4.06 1.32 17.71
CA PRO A 116 5.19 2.01 18.29
C PRO A 116 4.83 2.56 19.68
N LEU A 117 5.83 2.77 20.54
CA LEU A 117 5.65 3.39 21.85
C LEU A 117 5.40 4.90 21.73
N HIS A 118 6.02 5.54 20.74
CA HIS A 118 5.86 6.94 20.36
C HIS A 118 5.56 7.06 18.86
N PRO A 119 5.13 8.21 18.34
CA PRO A 119 5.02 8.41 16.88
C PRO A 119 6.34 8.00 16.19
N PRO A 120 6.32 7.09 15.19
CA PRO A 120 7.53 6.43 14.68
C PRO A 120 8.25 7.31 13.65
N PHE A 121 8.57 8.55 14.04
CA PHE A 121 9.15 9.59 13.21
C PHE A 121 10.41 10.16 13.89
N TYR A 122 11.53 9.49 13.66
CA TYR A 122 12.81 9.81 14.28
C TYR A 122 13.49 10.95 13.52
N SER A 123 13.99 11.95 14.26
CA SER A 123 14.69 13.09 13.67
C SER A 123 16.00 12.65 13.00
N LYS A 124 16.73 11.71 13.62
CA LYS A 124 18.00 11.18 13.10
C LYS A 124 17.84 10.44 11.78
N LEU A 125 16.77 9.66 11.64
CA LEU A 125 16.48 8.94 10.40
C LEU A 125 15.85 9.86 9.33
N ASN A 126 15.19 10.94 9.75
CA ASN A 126 14.38 11.79 8.88
C ASN A 126 13.34 10.99 8.04
N ASN A 127 12.83 9.90 8.62
CA ASN A 127 11.98 8.92 7.94
C ASN A 127 10.61 9.49 7.56
N ARG A 128 10.01 9.09 6.45
CA ARG A 128 8.64 9.48 6.06
C ARG A 128 7.61 8.40 6.33
N TYR A 129 8.04 7.15 6.40
CA TYR A 129 7.22 5.97 6.53
C TYR A 129 7.76 5.04 7.61
N ALA A 130 6.85 4.35 8.30
CA ALA A 130 7.18 3.11 8.98
C ALA A 130 6.16 2.06 8.50
N TYR A 131 6.65 1.02 7.83
CA TYR A 131 5.83 0.00 7.18
C TYR A 131 5.87 -1.27 8.01
N LEU A 132 4.72 -1.69 8.53
CA LEU A 132 4.60 -2.85 9.40
C LEU A 132 3.60 -3.83 8.79
N SER A 133 4.08 -4.84 8.07
CA SER A 133 3.20 -5.86 7.47
C SER A 133 3.32 -7.23 8.12
N HIS A 134 2.28 -8.02 7.93
CA HIS A 134 2.23 -9.46 8.15
C HIS A 134 1.61 -10.07 6.90
N ASP A 135 2.31 -11.05 6.30
CA ASP A 135 2.06 -11.57 4.97
C ASP A 135 1.86 -10.43 3.97
N ASP A 136 2.96 -9.77 3.55
CA ASP A 136 2.93 -8.52 2.77
C ASP A 136 1.83 -8.47 1.69
N GLY A 137 0.96 -7.47 1.78
CA GLY A 137 -0.24 -7.33 0.94
C GLY A 137 -1.51 -7.92 1.54
N TRP A 138 -1.44 -8.89 2.46
CA TRP A 138 -2.57 -9.28 3.31
C TRP A 138 -2.80 -8.20 4.36
N PHE A 139 -1.90 -8.04 5.35
CA PHE A 139 -2.02 -6.97 6.34
C PHE A 139 -0.84 -6.01 6.24
N ASN A 140 -1.11 -4.73 5.98
CA ASN A 140 -0.11 -3.68 6.09
C ASN A 140 -0.62 -2.56 6.98
N LYS A 141 0.19 -2.16 7.97
CA LYS A 141 -0.02 -0.97 8.76
C LYS A 141 1.13 -0.01 8.52
N VAL A 142 0.85 1.10 7.85
CA VAL A 142 1.86 2.07 7.43
C VAL A 142 1.62 3.39 8.12
N TYR A 143 2.62 3.87 8.84
CA TYR A 143 2.65 5.22 9.40
C TYR A 143 3.16 6.18 8.33
N TYR A 144 2.50 7.32 8.20
CA TYR A 144 2.86 8.36 7.23
C TYR A 144 3.16 9.64 7.98
N ARG A 145 4.34 10.24 7.76
CA ARG A 145 4.66 11.56 8.34
C ARG A 145 3.72 12.64 7.81
N ASP A 146 3.30 12.49 6.55
CA ASP A 146 2.31 13.33 5.87
C ASP A 146 1.33 12.45 5.08
N PHE A 147 0.03 12.58 5.34
CA PHE A 147 -1.01 11.83 4.63
C PHE A 147 -1.14 12.20 3.16
N GLU A 148 -0.60 13.33 2.70
CA GLU A 148 -0.52 13.64 1.27
C GLU A 148 0.25 12.55 0.50
N ASP A 149 1.21 11.90 1.16
CA ASP A 149 1.94 10.77 0.59
C ASP A 149 1.06 9.53 0.46
N PHE A 150 0.18 9.28 1.43
CA PHE A 150 -0.81 8.20 1.35
C PHE A 150 -1.80 8.44 0.21
N TYR A 151 -2.37 9.64 0.10
CA TYR A 151 -3.34 9.96 -0.95
C TYR A 151 -2.74 9.84 -2.35
N HIS A 152 -1.48 10.25 -2.52
CA HIS A 152 -0.75 10.04 -3.76
C HIS A 152 -0.52 8.55 -4.04
N MET A 153 0.04 7.81 -3.07
CA MET A 153 0.38 6.39 -3.22
C MET A 153 -0.86 5.57 -3.59
N LEU A 154 -1.98 5.75 -2.87
CA LEU A 154 -3.21 5.01 -3.15
C LEU A 154 -3.74 5.30 -4.57
N GLY A 155 -3.74 6.57 -4.99
CA GLY A 155 -4.19 6.95 -6.33
C GLY A 155 -3.32 6.36 -7.46
N ALA A 156 -1.99 6.38 -7.27
CA ALA A 156 -1.04 5.79 -8.20
C ALA A 156 -1.15 4.24 -8.24
N THR A 157 -1.23 3.58 -7.09
CA THR A 157 -1.42 2.12 -6.97
C THR A 157 -2.70 1.65 -7.65
N LEU A 158 -3.84 2.31 -7.41
CA LEU A 158 -5.11 2.00 -8.07
C LEU A 158 -5.02 2.13 -9.60
N SER A 159 -4.32 3.16 -10.09
CA SER A 159 -4.16 3.42 -11.52
C SER A 159 -3.26 2.37 -12.19
N SER A 160 -2.21 1.94 -11.48
CA SER A 160 -1.31 0.87 -11.90
C SER A 160 -2.05 -0.46 -11.99
N LYS A 161 -2.75 -0.87 -10.92
CA LYS A 161 -3.55 -2.10 -10.89
C LYS A 161 -4.69 -2.11 -11.93
N LEU A 162 -5.38 -0.98 -12.12
CA LEU A 162 -6.39 -0.90 -13.19
C LEU A 162 -5.79 -1.14 -14.58
N SER A 163 -4.54 -0.72 -14.81
CA SER A 163 -3.85 -0.93 -16.08
C SER A 163 -3.46 -2.40 -16.29
N THR A 164 -3.18 -3.16 -15.23
CA THR A 164 -2.90 -4.60 -15.31
C THR A 164 -4.17 -5.42 -15.53
N VAL A 165 -5.29 -5.05 -14.90
CA VAL A 165 -6.62 -5.68 -15.09
C VAL A 165 -7.05 -5.68 -16.56
N LYS A 166 -6.73 -4.61 -17.31
CA LYS A 166 -7.03 -4.53 -18.75
C LYS A 166 -6.03 -5.25 -19.65
N GLY A 167 -4.82 -5.49 -19.14
CA GLY A 167 -3.73 -6.16 -19.85
C GLY A 167 -3.87 -7.67 -19.96
N GLY A 168 -5.09 -8.21 -19.89
CA GLY A 168 -5.36 -9.62 -20.20
C GLY A 168 -4.67 -10.00 -21.51
N LYS A 169 -3.92 -11.11 -21.50
CA LYS A 169 -3.05 -11.56 -22.61
C LYS A 169 -3.81 -11.43 -23.93
N GLY A 170 -3.47 -10.41 -24.71
CA GLY A 170 -3.87 -10.35 -26.11
C GLY A 170 -3.31 -11.59 -26.78
N LEU A 171 -4.17 -12.44 -27.33
CA LEU A 171 -3.80 -13.70 -27.98
C LEU A 171 -2.83 -13.53 -29.17
N PHE A 172 -2.49 -12.30 -29.57
CA PHE A 172 -1.66 -12.02 -30.75
C PHE A 172 -0.85 -10.71 -30.61
N GLY A 173 -0.17 -10.48 -29.48
CA GLY A 173 0.87 -9.44 -29.39
C GLY A 173 0.43 -7.99 -29.70
N MET A 174 -0.86 -7.67 -29.59
CA MET A 174 -1.38 -6.33 -29.86
C MET A 174 -1.11 -5.38 -28.69
N LYS A 175 -0.73 -4.14 -29.06
CA LYS A 175 -0.26 -3.01 -28.24
C LYS A 175 -0.84 -2.95 -26.83
N LYS A 176 0.05 -2.83 -25.82
CA LYS A 176 -0.30 -2.29 -24.50
C LYS A 176 -1.12 -1.01 -24.71
N GLU A 177 -2.38 -0.99 -24.29
CA GLU A 177 -3.14 0.26 -24.22
C GLU A 177 -2.34 1.27 -23.38
N LYS A 178 -2.46 2.56 -23.69
CA LYS A 178 -1.82 3.60 -22.87
C LYS A 178 -2.29 3.46 -21.42
N PRO A 179 -1.38 3.56 -20.43
CA PRO A 179 -1.76 3.49 -19.02
C PRO A 179 -2.79 4.57 -18.68
N TYR A 180 -3.68 4.26 -17.72
CA TYR A 180 -4.61 5.27 -17.20
C TYR A 180 -3.83 6.43 -16.58
N PRO A 181 -4.32 7.68 -16.71
CA PRO A 181 -3.74 8.77 -15.93
C PRO A 181 -3.90 8.44 -14.44
N VAL A 182 -2.93 8.86 -13.65
CA VAL A 182 -2.94 8.65 -12.20
C VAL A 182 -4.18 9.32 -11.58
N ILE A 183 -4.88 8.59 -10.72
CA ILE A 183 -5.93 9.16 -9.86
C ILE A 183 -5.26 10.19 -8.95
N GLY A 184 -5.58 11.47 -9.14
CA GLY A 184 -4.98 12.54 -8.36
C GLY A 184 -5.28 12.43 -6.87
N LYS A 185 -4.31 12.81 -6.03
CA LYS A 185 -4.45 12.78 -4.57
C LYS A 185 -5.69 13.51 -4.06
N GLU A 186 -6.13 14.59 -4.71
CA GLU A 186 -7.34 15.34 -4.35
C GLU A 186 -8.62 14.50 -4.51
N VAL A 187 -8.65 13.62 -5.52
CA VAL A 187 -9.77 12.69 -5.74
C VAL A 187 -9.82 11.67 -4.61
N ILE A 188 -8.68 11.12 -4.20
CA ILE A 188 -8.61 10.21 -3.04
C ILE A 188 -8.94 10.96 -1.74
N HIS A 189 -8.44 12.18 -1.58
CA HIS A 189 -8.67 13.03 -0.41
C HIS A 189 -10.15 13.37 -0.22
N SER A 190 -10.95 13.46 -1.28
CA SER A 190 -12.40 13.63 -1.15
C SER A 190 -13.11 12.49 -0.38
N PHE A 191 -12.47 11.32 -0.25
CA PHE A 191 -12.93 10.21 0.60
C PHE A 191 -12.41 10.27 2.04
N LYS A 192 -11.76 11.37 2.48
CA LYS A 192 -11.05 11.44 3.78
C LYS A 192 -11.87 11.00 4.99
N ASP A 193 -13.18 11.27 5.00
CA ASP A 193 -14.04 10.87 6.12
C ASP A 193 -14.42 9.39 6.02
N LYS A 194 -14.69 8.87 4.82
CA LYS A 194 -14.95 7.44 4.59
C LYS A 194 -13.72 6.56 4.78
N LEU A 195 -12.54 7.10 4.53
CA LEU A 195 -11.28 6.46 4.86
C LEU A 195 -11.13 6.23 6.37
N LYS A 196 -11.70 7.09 7.24
CA LYS A 196 -11.71 6.89 8.70
C LYS A 196 -12.70 5.80 9.13
N GLU A 197 -13.74 5.58 8.34
CA GLU A 197 -14.74 4.53 8.57
C GLU A 197 -14.32 3.17 7.97
N GLY A 198 -13.21 3.13 7.23
CA GLY A 198 -12.72 1.95 6.53
C GLY A 198 -13.53 1.63 5.27
N MET A 199 -12.84 1.49 4.13
CA MET A 199 -13.51 1.26 2.85
C MET A 199 -12.77 0.26 1.96
N VAL A 200 -13.54 -0.48 1.16
CA VAL A 200 -13.04 -1.35 0.09
C VAL A 200 -13.28 -0.70 -1.26
N ILE A 201 -12.21 -0.59 -2.05
CA ILE A 201 -12.21 -0.19 -3.45
C ILE A 201 -12.07 -1.46 -4.29
N SER A 202 -13.10 -1.79 -5.07
CA SER A 202 -13.17 -3.08 -5.76
C SER A 202 -12.85 -2.95 -7.24
N LEU A 203 -11.62 -3.28 -7.62
CA LEU A 203 -11.22 -3.35 -9.03
C LEU A 203 -11.89 -4.53 -9.73
N GLU A 204 -12.14 -5.63 -9.03
CA GLU A 204 -12.87 -6.80 -9.56
C GLU A 204 -14.32 -6.47 -10.00
N LYS A 205 -14.94 -5.42 -9.42
CA LYS A 205 -16.29 -4.95 -9.74
C LYS A 205 -16.30 -3.73 -10.65
N ALA A 206 -15.16 -3.32 -11.21
CA ALA A 206 -15.08 -2.15 -12.06
C ALA A 206 -15.93 -2.31 -13.33
N ILE A 207 -16.76 -1.31 -13.63
CA ILE A 207 -17.60 -1.26 -14.83
C ILE A 207 -16.84 -0.50 -15.92
N LEU A 208 -16.48 -1.22 -16.99
CA LEU A 208 -15.73 -0.67 -18.12
C LEU A 208 -16.68 -0.41 -19.29
N SER A 209 -17.05 0.85 -19.50
CA SER A 209 -17.87 1.27 -20.64
C SER A 209 -17.04 2.02 -21.69
N ARG A 210 -17.65 2.28 -22.87
CA ARG A 210 -16.98 3.04 -23.94
C ARG A 210 -16.56 4.45 -23.51
N GLY A 211 -17.39 5.12 -22.72
CA GLY A 211 -17.18 6.53 -22.32
C GLY A 211 -16.60 6.71 -20.92
N LYS A 212 -16.81 5.76 -20.01
CA LYS A 212 -16.41 5.89 -18.60
C LYS A 212 -15.94 4.58 -17.98
N ILE A 213 -15.13 4.67 -16.93
CA ILE A 213 -14.80 3.57 -16.02
C ILE A 213 -15.32 3.93 -14.65
N GLU A 214 -16.00 3.02 -13.98
CA GLU A 214 -16.52 3.22 -12.63
C GLU A 214 -16.03 2.10 -11.72
N ILE A 215 -15.30 2.45 -10.67
CA ILE A 215 -14.78 1.52 -9.67
C ILE A 215 -15.60 1.72 -8.39
N PRO A 216 -16.38 0.71 -7.95
CA PRO A 216 -17.24 0.86 -6.80
C PRO A 216 -16.49 0.78 -5.47
N ILE A 217 -17.02 1.51 -4.49
CA ILE A 217 -16.50 1.62 -3.13
C ILE A 217 -17.60 1.25 -2.13
N TRP A 218 -17.25 0.43 -1.13
CA TRP A 218 -18.09 0.14 0.03
C TRP A 218 -17.39 0.59 1.31
N VAL A 219 -18.14 1.19 2.23
CA VAL A 219 -17.68 1.48 3.59
C VAL A 219 -18.05 0.29 4.45
N ILE A 220 -17.06 -0.32 5.11
CA ILE A 220 -17.23 -1.65 5.72
C ILE A 220 -16.79 -1.73 7.18
N GLY A 221 -16.21 -0.66 7.75
CA GLY A 221 -15.68 -0.65 9.11
C GLY A 221 -14.16 -0.81 9.18
N ASP A 222 -13.64 -0.77 10.41
CA ASP A 222 -12.23 -0.98 10.70
C ASP A 222 -11.90 -2.44 11.03
N TYR A 223 -10.88 -2.98 10.37
CA TYR A 223 -10.43 -4.37 10.55
C TYR A 223 -8.93 -4.41 10.79
N TYR A 224 -8.51 -5.38 11.60
CA TYR A 224 -7.12 -5.80 11.77
C TYR A 224 -6.91 -7.27 11.36
N ASP A 225 -7.99 -8.04 11.24
CA ASP A 225 -8.03 -9.36 10.62
C ASP A 225 -8.60 -9.22 9.20
N MET A 226 -7.81 -9.55 8.19
CA MET A 226 -8.21 -9.34 6.80
C MET A 226 -9.06 -10.48 6.23
N ASP A 227 -9.13 -11.63 6.92
CA ASP A 227 -10.04 -12.71 6.55
C ASP A 227 -11.47 -12.33 6.96
N GLU A 228 -11.64 -11.74 8.15
CA GLU A 228 -12.92 -11.16 8.59
C GLU A 228 -13.37 -10.04 7.63
N MET A 229 -12.47 -9.08 7.34
CA MET A 229 -12.70 -8.02 6.36
C MET A 229 -13.18 -8.55 5.00
N THR A 230 -12.53 -9.61 4.52
CA THR A 230 -12.85 -10.23 3.23
C THR A 230 -14.21 -10.93 3.24
N GLU A 231 -14.60 -11.55 4.36
CA GLU A 231 -15.92 -12.17 4.50
C GLU A 231 -17.05 -11.12 4.53
N ASP A 232 -16.87 -10.04 5.29
CA ASP A 232 -17.84 -8.95 5.35
C ASP A 232 -17.97 -8.23 4.00
N TYR A 233 -16.86 -8.05 3.29
CA TYR A 233 -16.88 -7.57 1.91
C TYR A 233 -17.72 -8.47 0.99
N LYS A 234 -17.62 -9.81 1.10
CA LYS A 234 -18.42 -10.73 0.27
C LYS A 234 -19.92 -10.56 0.49
N GLN A 235 -20.35 -10.16 1.68
CA GLN A 235 -21.75 -9.89 1.99
C GLN A 235 -22.17 -8.50 1.51
N ILE A 236 -21.45 -7.45 1.90
CA ILE A 236 -21.84 -6.06 1.62
C ILE A 236 -21.77 -5.70 0.12
N ARG A 237 -20.91 -6.36 -0.66
CA ARG A 237 -20.82 -6.13 -2.12
C ARG A 237 -22.09 -6.50 -2.89
N LYS A 238 -23.06 -7.15 -2.23
CA LYS A 238 -24.40 -7.43 -2.77
C LYS A 238 -25.34 -6.21 -2.67
N SER A 239 -25.02 -5.27 -1.79
CA SER A 239 -25.74 -4.00 -1.61
C SER A 239 -25.21 -2.91 -2.55
N PRO A 240 -25.98 -1.85 -2.81
CA PRO A 240 -25.50 -0.69 -3.56
C PRO A 240 -24.21 -0.12 -2.97
N ALA A 241 -23.22 0.16 -3.82
CA ALA A 241 -21.97 0.80 -3.42
C ALA A 241 -22.23 2.19 -2.80
N ASN A 242 -21.48 2.51 -1.74
CA ASN A 242 -21.50 3.80 -1.05
C ASN A 242 -20.82 4.92 -1.86
N GLY A 243 -19.94 4.56 -2.79
CA GLY A 243 -19.28 5.52 -3.66
C GLY A 243 -18.73 4.92 -4.94
N LEU A 244 -18.22 5.79 -5.81
CA LEU A 244 -17.61 5.44 -7.09
C LEU A 244 -16.36 6.32 -7.32
N LEU A 245 -15.30 5.69 -7.81
CA LEU A 245 -14.22 6.36 -8.53
C LEU A 245 -14.53 6.28 -10.03
N SER A 246 -14.67 7.42 -10.68
CA SER A 246 -15.14 7.51 -12.06
C SER A 246 -14.11 8.19 -12.95
N PHE A 247 -13.66 7.50 -14.00
CA PHE A 247 -12.82 8.05 -15.06
C PHE A 247 -13.65 8.35 -16.30
N ASP A 248 -13.66 9.61 -16.73
CA ASP A 248 -14.24 10.03 -18.00
C ASP A 248 -13.18 9.96 -19.10
N ARG A 249 -13.44 9.17 -20.16
CA ARG A 249 -12.48 8.96 -21.26
C ARG A 249 -12.38 10.14 -22.23
N LYS A 250 -13.42 10.99 -22.29
CA LYS A 250 -13.46 12.18 -23.14
C LYS A 250 -12.63 13.31 -22.52
N THR A 251 -12.81 13.58 -21.23
CA THR A 251 -12.04 14.61 -20.51
C THR A 251 -10.71 14.09 -19.98
N LYS A 252 -10.54 12.76 -19.90
CA LYS A 252 -9.38 12.07 -19.30
C LYS A 252 -9.16 12.47 -17.84
N SER A 253 -10.25 12.67 -17.09
CA SER A 253 -10.20 13.08 -15.69
C SER A 253 -10.85 12.05 -14.78
N TRP A 254 -10.28 11.90 -13.59
CA TRP A 254 -10.87 11.15 -12.49
C TRP A 254 -11.76 12.05 -11.64
N SER A 255 -12.82 11.45 -11.10
CA SER A 255 -13.74 12.07 -10.15
C SER A 255 -14.16 11.05 -9.10
N ALA A 256 -14.58 11.56 -7.94
CA ALA A 256 -15.12 10.77 -6.86
C ALA A 256 -16.58 11.14 -6.66
N LEU A 257 -17.43 10.14 -6.46
CA LEU A 257 -18.83 10.33 -6.08
C LEU A 257 -19.10 9.52 -4.82
N LEU A 258 -19.60 10.17 -3.78
CA LEU A 258 -20.19 9.54 -2.61
C LEU A 258 -21.72 9.62 -2.73
N LYS A 259 -22.40 8.54 -2.35
CA LYS A 259 -23.86 8.49 -2.27
C LYS A 259 -24.35 8.73 -0.86
#